data_AF-W6MMU7-F1
#
_entry.id   AF-W6MMU7-F1
#
_cell.length_a   1.000
_cell.length_b   1.000
_cell.length_c   1.000
_cell.angle_alpha   90.00
_cell.angle_beta   90.00
_cell.angle_gamma   90.00
#
_symmetry.space_group_name_H-M   'P 1'
#
loop_
_entity.id
_entity.type
_entity.pdbx_description
1 polymer ?
#
loop_
_entity_poly.entity_id
_entity_poly.type
_entity_poly.pdbx_seq_one_letter_code
_entity_poly.pdbx_strand_id
1 'polypeptide(L)'
;MTLLKACQEAHRELERFLTSTPEDMFTENLTDSPEYTYTNTLLAKTRAQTRDTLNIFKEALKIYKLSEISVSYNGGKDCLVMLVILLAAIYDSFKNGELDDPQTKLNAVYINTEEVFEEQNKFLYSSVDHYKLSFVQIKKGMSEGFRDYLDMKPEVKAIVVGIRRIDPFGGDLSPLQKTDHGWPDFMRINPVLEWTYTEIWCFLKICKIPYCKLYDEGYTSIGGIDNTIKNPLLRVESSEDRFLPAYRLHEDDKERLSRVEKSSREKL
;
A
#
# COMPACT_ATOMS: atom_id res chain seq x y z
N MET A 1 14.05 7.96 -13.73
CA MET A 1 14.18 8.21 -12.27
C MET A 1 15.10 7.16 -11.67
N THR A 2 15.84 7.45 -10.59
CA THR A 2 16.63 6.46 -9.82
C THR A 2 15.93 6.16 -8.50
N LEU A 3 16.31 5.10 -7.80
CA LEU A 3 15.74 4.80 -6.48
C LEU A 3 15.99 5.97 -5.50
N LEU A 4 17.19 6.57 -5.50
CA LEU A 4 17.48 7.76 -4.69
C LEU A 4 16.46 8.88 -4.90
N LYS A 5 16.11 9.19 -6.15
CA LYS A 5 15.12 10.22 -6.47
C LYS A 5 13.72 9.84 -5.99
N ALA A 6 13.31 8.59 -6.17
CA ALA A 6 12.02 8.10 -5.65
C ALA A 6 11.95 8.22 -4.11
N CYS A 7 13.02 7.83 -3.41
CA CYS A 7 13.15 7.96 -1.96
C CYS A 7 13.14 9.43 -1.52
N GLN A 8 13.83 10.31 -2.23
CA GLN A 8 13.85 11.75 -1.94
C GLN A 8 12.48 12.40 -2.14
N GLU A 9 11.76 12.06 -3.21
CA GLU A 9 10.39 12.53 -3.46
C GLU A 9 9.44 12.07 -2.36
N ALA A 10 9.46 10.77 -2.04
CA ALA A 10 8.66 10.21 -0.96
C ALA A 10 8.96 10.89 0.39
N HIS A 11 10.24 11.09 0.72
CA HIS A 11 10.66 11.77 1.94
C HIS A 11 10.15 13.22 1.98
N ARG A 12 10.28 13.98 0.89
CA ARG A 12 9.80 15.37 0.84
C ARG A 12 8.29 15.45 1.07
N GLU A 13 7.52 14.61 0.40
CA GLU A 13 6.06 14.60 0.57
C GLU A 13 5.66 14.17 1.99
N LEU A 14 6.40 13.23 2.58
CA LEU A 14 6.15 12.79 3.94
C LEU A 14 6.46 13.88 4.97
N GLU A 15 7.58 14.58 4.82
CA GLU A 15 7.94 15.71 5.69
C GLU A 15 6.92 16.84 5.56
N ARG A 16 6.48 17.18 4.34
CA ARG A 16 5.38 18.14 4.12
C ARG A 16 4.12 17.67 4.86
N PHE A 17 3.71 16.42 4.65
CA PHE A 17 2.54 15.84 5.29
C PHE A 17 2.61 15.90 6.82
N LEU A 18 3.77 15.68 7.42
CA LEU A 18 3.96 15.65 8.87
C LEU A 18 4.13 17.02 9.53
N THR A 19 4.63 18.02 8.81
CA THR A 19 5.05 19.31 9.37
C THR A 19 4.17 20.50 9.00
N SER A 20 3.46 20.46 7.87
CA SER A 20 2.59 21.57 7.45
C SER A 20 1.47 21.85 8.47
N THR A 21 1.03 23.10 8.56
CA THR A 21 -0.13 23.43 9.40
C THR A 21 -1.41 22.82 8.81
N PRO A 22 -2.42 22.47 9.63
CA PRO A 22 -3.71 22.02 9.12
C PRO A 22 -4.36 23.01 8.14
N GLU A 23 -4.20 24.31 8.40
CA GLU A 23 -4.74 25.41 7.59
C GLU A 23 -4.11 25.46 6.19
N ASP A 24 -2.78 25.36 6.11
CA ASP A 24 -2.06 25.33 4.83
C ASP A 24 -2.49 24.12 4.00
N MET A 25 -2.54 22.95 4.63
CA MET A 25 -2.93 21.71 3.95
C MET A 25 -4.40 21.74 3.49
N PHE A 26 -5.29 22.31 4.29
CA PHE A 26 -6.68 22.46 3.92
C PHE A 26 -6.85 23.38 2.71
N THR A 27 -6.13 24.49 2.68
CA THR A 27 -6.15 25.45 1.58
C THR A 27 -5.61 24.83 0.28
N GLU A 28 -4.49 24.11 0.36
CA GLU A 28 -3.96 23.35 -0.77
C GLU A 28 -4.94 22.28 -1.26
N ASN A 29 -5.52 21.49 -0.36
CA ASN A 29 -6.44 20.42 -0.72
C ASN A 29 -7.74 20.95 -1.36
N LEU A 30 -8.28 22.08 -0.90
CA LEU A 30 -9.41 22.75 -1.55
C LEU A 30 -9.10 23.19 -2.98
N THR A 31 -7.83 23.51 -3.27
CA THR A 31 -7.40 23.94 -4.60
C THR A 31 -7.23 22.74 -5.54
N ASP A 32 -6.65 21.64 -5.04
CA ASP A 32 -6.22 20.53 -5.89
C ASP A 32 -7.20 19.35 -5.96
N SER A 33 -7.99 19.11 -4.89
CA SER A 33 -8.95 18.00 -4.81
C SER A 33 -10.17 18.45 -3.98
N PRO A 34 -10.94 19.44 -4.45
CA PRO A 34 -12.06 20.02 -3.71
C PRO A 34 -13.14 18.99 -3.33
N GLU A 35 -13.18 17.85 -4.02
CA GLU A 35 -14.11 16.76 -3.75
C GLU A 35 -13.72 15.88 -2.54
N TYR A 36 -12.49 15.96 -2.03
CA TYR A 36 -12.04 15.21 -0.86
C TYR A 36 -12.02 16.12 0.37
N THR A 37 -12.81 15.77 1.39
CA THR A 37 -12.86 16.50 2.66
C THR A 37 -12.41 15.60 3.80
N TYR A 38 -11.70 16.17 4.77
CA TYR A 38 -11.23 15.47 5.95
C TYR A 38 -11.37 16.36 7.21
N THR A 39 -11.31 15.75 8.38
CA THR A 39 -11.33 16.46 9.66
C THR A 39 -9.92 16.63 10.23
N ASN A 40 -9.71 17.65 11.06
CA ASN A 40 -8.45 17.81 11.78
C ASN A 40 -8.12 16.60 12.65
N THR A 41 -9.14 15.93 13.20
CA THR A 41 -8.98 14.67 13.94
C THR A 41 -8.44 13.56 13.06
N LEU A 42 -9.01 13.35 11.86
CA LEU A 42 -8.53 12.32 10.93
C LEU A 42 -7.09 12.62 10.49
N LEU A 43 -6.77 13.88 10.17
CA LEU A 43 -5.42 14.29 9.83
C LEU A 43 -4.43 14.01 10.96
N ALA A 44 -4.77 14.38 12.20
CA ALA A 44 -3.92 14.16 13.37
C ALA A 44 -3.66 12.66 13.62
N LYS A 45 -4.70 11.82 13.51
CA LYS A 45 -4.56 10.36 13.63
C LYS A 45 -3.70 9.76 12.52
N THR A 46 -3.94 10.17 11.26
CA THR A 46 -3.16 9.72 10.10
C THR A 46 -1.67 10.09 10.26
N ARG A 47 -1.37 11.30 10.77
CA ARG A 47 0.00 11.73 11.09
C ARG A 47 0.63 10.91 12.20
N ALA A 48 -0.12 10.56 13.24
CA ALA A 48 0.37 9.68 14.30
C ALA A 48 0.73 8.30 13.73
N GLN A 49 -0.18 7.69 12.96
CA GLN A 49 0.08 6.40 12.31
C GLN A 49 1.26 6.44 11.35
N THR A 50 1.41 7.54 10.61
CA THR A 50 2.56 7.73 9.73
C THR A 50 3.88 7.73 10.51
N ARG A 51 3.93 8.38 11.69
CA ARG A 51 5.12 8.37 12.56
C ARG A 51 5.39 6.99 13.13
N ASP A 52 4.36 6.26 13.53
CA ASP A 52 4.50 4.90 14.07
C ASP A 52 5.01 3.93 13.00
N THR A 53 4.46 3.99 11.78
CA THR A 53 4.95 3.24 10.60
C THR A 53 6.41 3.60 10.27
N LEU A 54 6.77 4.90 10.30
CA LEU A 54 8.17 5.33 10.12
C LEU A 54 9.10 4.74 11.17
N ASN A 55 8.69 4.70 12.43
CA ASN A 55 9.49 4.12 13.52
C ASN A 55 9.70 2.62 13.30
N ILE A 56 8.67 1.87 12.89
CA ILE A 56 8.78 0.44 12.56
C ILE A 56 9.83 0.24 11.46
N PHE A 57 9.80 1.04 10.40
CA PHE A 57 10.80 0.96 9.33
C PHE A 57 12.19 1.35 9.80
N LYS A 58 12.33 2.41 10.60
CA LYS A 58 13.63 2.81 11.15
C LYS A 58 14.25 1.70 12.00
N GLU A 59 13.47 0.98 12.79
CA GLU A 59 13.99 -0.18 13.53
C GLU A 59 14.36 -1.35 12.59
N ALA A 60 13.55 -1.64 11.57
CA ALA A 60 13.88 -2.69 10.60
C ALA A 60 15.17 -2.37 9.81
N LEU A 61 15.35 -1.13 9.37
CA LEU A 61 16.52 -0.68 8.59
C LEU A 61 17.81 -0.60 9.42
N LYS A 62 17.73 -0.66 10.76
CA LYS A 62 18.92 -0.88 11.63
C LYS A 62 19.39 -2.33 11.62
N ILE A 63 18.49 -3.28 11.33
CA ILE A 63 18.73 -4.71 11.41
C ILE A 63 19.10 -5.29 10.04
N TYR A 64 18.41 -4.83 8.99
CA TYR A 64 18.52 -5.37 7.63
C TYR A 64 19.13 -4.36 6.68
N LYS A 65 20.00 -4.84 5.78
CA LYS A 65 20.48 -4.05 4.64
C LYS A 65 19.37 -3.87 3.62
N LEU A 66 19.50 -2.88 2.74
CA LEU A 66 18.51 -2.63 1.69
C LEU A 66 18.28 -3.86 0.79
N SER A 67 19.34 -4.60 0.45
CA SER A 67 19.23 -5.82 -0.36
C SER A 67 18.52 -6.98 0.35
N GLU A 68 18.47 -6.98 1.69
CA GLU A 68 17.84 -8.02 2.50
C GLU A 68 16.34 -7.76 2.73
N ILE A 69 15.84 -6.58 2.34
CA ILE A 69 14.43 -6.19 2.47
C ILE A 69 13.74 -6.34 1.11
N SER A 70 12.54 -6.90 1.14
CA SER A 70 11.63 -6.89 0.00
C SER A 70 10.24 -6.38 0.38
N VAL A 71 9.50 -5.85 -0.58
CA VAL A 71 8.12 -5.40 -0.40
C VAL A 71 7.15 -6.34 -1.12
N SER A 72 6.15 -6.87 -0.42
CA SER A 72 5.00 -7.52 -1.04
C SER A 72 4.06 -6.46 -1.61
N TYR A 73 4.09 -6.27 -2.93
CA TYR A 73 3.47 -5.13 -3.60
C TYR A 73 2.52 -5.58 -4.73
N ASN A 74 1.23 -5.27 -4.60
CA ASN A 74 0.19 -5.64 -5.57
C ASN A 74 -0.48 -4.44 -6.27
N GLY A 75 0.05 -3.22 -6.06
CA GLY A 75 -0.52 -1.97 -6.59
C GLY A 75 -1.81 -1.51 -5.91
N GLY A 76 -2.23 -2.17 -4.83
CA GLY A 76 -3.36 -1.75 -4.00
C GLY A 76 -3.02 -0.57 -3.09
N LYS A 77 -4.06 0.09 -2.57
CA LYS A 77 -3.94 1.28 -1.70
C LYS A 77 -3.07 1.05 -0.46
N ASP A 78 -3.19 -0.11 0.19
CA ASP A 78 -2.56 -0.38 1.49
C ASP A 78 -1.05 -0.59 1.33
N CYS A 79 -0.65 -1.42 0.34
CA CYS A 79 0.77 -1.62 0.05
C CYS A 79 1.43 -0.37 -0.56
N LEU A 80 0.65 0.52 -1.19
CA LEU A 80 1.14 1.78 -1.73
C LEU A 80 1.49 2.78 -0.62
N VAL A 81 0.60 2.97 0.38
CA VAL A 81 0.92 3.77 1.58
C VAL A 81 2.19 3.26 2.24
N MET A 82 2.24 1.94 2.48
CA MET A 82 3.39 1.26 3.04
C MET A 82 4.68 1.52 2.25
N LEU A 83 4.64 1.38 0.91
CA LEU A 83 5.79 1.58 0.04
C LEU A 83 6.30 3.02 0.11
N VAL A 84 5.41 4.02 0.04
CA VAL A 84 5.82 5.43 0.08
C VAL A 84 6.48 5.78 1.42
N ILE A 85 5.93 5.30 2.54
CA ILE A 85 6.54 5.55 3.86
C ILE A 85 7.88 4.82 3.99
N LEU A 86 8.02 3.60 3.45
CA LEU A 86 9.29 2.87 3.42
C LEU A 86 10.36 3.62 2.62
N LEU A 87 10.02 4.14 1.45
CA LEU A 87 10.95 4.90 0.60
C LEU A 87 11.47 6.15 1.32
N ALA A 88 10.61 6.83 2.07
CA ALA A 88 11.02 7.96 2.91
C ALA A 88 11.99 7.52 4.02
N ALA A 89 11.71 6.40 4.70
CA ALA A 89 12.60 5.85 5.73
C ALA A 89 13.96 5.42 5.14
N ILE A 90 13.97 4.81 3.95
CA ILE A 90 15.20 4.45 3.22
C ILE A 90 16.03 5.68 2.90
N TYR A 91 15.40 6.78 2.44
CA TYR A 91 16.12 8.03 2.21
C TYR A 91 16.87 8.48 3.47
N ASP A 92 16.17 8.52 4.61
CA ASP A 92 16.75 8.94 5.88
C ASP A 92 17.94 8.08 6.31
N SER A 93 17.83 6.76 6.13
CA SER A 93 18.84 5.80 6.53
C SER A 93 20.04 5.72 5.57
N PHE A 94 19.85 5.93 4.27
CA PHE A 94 20.85 5.60 3.24
C PHE A 94 21.22 6.74 2.27
N LYS A 95 20.72 7.97 2.45
CA LYS A 95 21.03 9.13 1.57
C LYS A 95 22.50 9.49 1.41
N ASN A 96 23.39 9.03 2.29
CA ASN A 96 24.83 9.30 2.23
C ASN A 96 25.67 8.06 1.83
N GLY A 97 25.08 7.09 1.11
CA GLY A 97 25.76 5.83 0.78
C GLY A 97 25.07 4.97 -0.28
N GLU A 98 24.43 3.86 0.13
CA GLU A 98 23.95 2.74 -0.73
C GLU A 98 23.00 3.13 -1.89
N LEU A 99 22.46 4.35 -1.89
CA LEU A 99 21.53 4.84 -2.92
C LEU A 99 22.22 5.51 -4.12
N ASP A 100 23.54 5.73 -4.08
CA ASP A 100 24.26 6.47 -5.12
C ASP A 100 24.42 5.68 -6.44
N ASP A 101 24.33 4.34 -6.38
CA ASP A 101 24.34 3.52 -7.59
C ASP A 101 23.00 3.67 -8.36
N PRO A 102 23.01 4.20 -9.60
CA PRO A 102 21.79 4.36 -10.41
C PRO A 102 21.06 3.05 -10.72
N GLN A 103 21.74 1.89 -10.58
CA GLN A 103 21.16 0.56 -10.80
C GLN A 103 20.48 -0.01 -9.55
N THR A 104 20.67 0.59 -8.38
CA THR A 104 20.02 0.14 -7.15
C THR A 104 18.50 0.20 -7.31
N LYS A 105 17.85 -0.91 -6.96
CA LYS A 105 16.40 -1.08 -6.96
C LYS A 105 15.96 -1.73 -5.66
N LEU A 106 14.74 -1.41 -5.21
CA LEU A 106 14.14 -2.05 -4.04
C LEU A 106 13.50 -3.38 -4.46
N ASN A 107 13.86 -4.49 -3.82
CA ASN A 107 13.27 -5.79 -4.12
C ASN A 107 11.76 -5.77 -3.86
N ALA A 108 10.96 -6.25 -4.81
CA ALA A 108 9.52 -6.34 -4.65
C ALA A 108 8.98 -7.63 -5.24
N VAL A 109 7.96 -8.19 -4.60
CA VAL A 109 7.31 -9.42 -5.03
C VAL A 109 5.80 -9.25 -5.09
N TYR A 110 5.19 -9.83 -6.11
CA TYR A 110 3.75 -9.99 -6.22
C TYR A 110 3.40 -11.45 -6.45
N ILE A 111 2.77 -12.07 -5.46
CA ILE A 111 2.26 -13.44 -5.55
C ILE A 111 0.75 -13.37 -5.66
N ASN A 112 0.19 -14.02 -6.67
CA ASN A 112 -1.25 -14.05 -6.89
C ASN A 112 -1.65 -15.29 -7.72
N THR A 113 -2.83 -15.84 -7.49
CA THR A 113 -3.41 -16.92 -8.31
C THR A 113 -4.51 -16.45 -9.25
N GLU A 114 -5.05 -15.26 -9.01
CA GLU A 114 -6.25 -14.75 -9.68
C GLU A 114 -5.94 -13.96 -10.95
N GLU A 115 -6.90 -13.87 -11.87
CA GLU A 115 -6.83 -12.89 -12.97
C GLU A 115 -7.14 -11.50 -12.43
N VAL A 116 -6.37 -10.50 -12.85
CA VAL A 116 -6.44 -9.13 -12.33
C VAL A 116 -6.94 -8.16 -13.38
N PHE A 117 -7.55 -7.06 -12.94
CA PHE A 117 -8.05 -6.01 -13.82
C PHE A 117 -6.92 -5.38 -14.65
N GLU A 118 -7.22 -5.00 -15.88
CA GLU A 118 -6.25 -4.35 -16.77
C GLU A 118 -5.77 -3.01 -16.18
N GLU A 119 -6.69 -2.26 -15.57
CA GLU A 119 -6.44 -1.03 -14.83
C GLU A 119 -5.45 -1.22 -13.68
N GLN A 120 -5.63 -2.31 -12.92
CA GLN A 120 -4.75 -2.65 -11.82
C GLN A 120 -3.35 -2.99 -12.32
N ASN A 121 -3.25 -3.78 -13.40
CA ASN A 121 -1.96 -4.09 -14.02
C ASN A 121 -1.26 -2.84 -14.55
N LYS A 122 -1.99 -1.95 -15.24
CA LYS A 122 -1.45 -0.68 -15.73
C LYS A 122 -0.87 0.15 -14.59
N PHE A 123 -1.59 0.28 -13.48
CA PHE A 123 -1.09 0.99 -12.30
C PHE A 123 0.08 0.28 -11.62
N LEU A 124 0.00 -1.05 -11.46
CA LEU A 124 1.06 -1.85 -10.86
C LEU A 124 2.39 -1.68 -11.61
N TYR A 125 2.41 -1.85 -12.92
CA TYR A 125 3.67 -1.74 -13.68
C TYR A 125 4.17 -0.30 -13.79
N SER A 126 3.27 0.70 -13.89
CA SER A 126 3.70 2.10 -13.90
C SER A 126 4.32 2.51 -12.57
N SER A 127 3.74 2.06 -11.45
CA SER A 127 4.27 2.32 -10.11
C SER A 127 5.54 1.52 -9.81
N VAL A 128 5.65 0.26 -10.29
CA VAL A 128 6.89 -0.53 -10.25
C VAL A 128 8.05 0.21 -10.94
N ASP A 129 7.80 0.77 -12.13
CA ASP A 129 8.83 1.57 -12.80
C ASP A 129 9.12 2.85 -12.01
N HIS A 130 8.08 3.61 -11.64
CA HIS A 130 8.23 4.88 -10.93
C HIS A 130 9.07 4.71 -9.66
N TYR A 131 8.69 3.80 -8.76
CA TYR A 131 9.39 3.55 -7.51
C TYR A 131 10.68 2.71 -7.64
N LYS A 132 11.09 2.38 -8.87
CA LYS A 132 12.31 1.62 -9.18
C LYS A 132 12.40 0.31 -8.40
N LEU A 133 11.36 -0.50 -8.54
CA LEU A 133 11.28 -1.81 -7.91
C LEU A 133 11.96 -2.89 -8.78
N SER A 134 12.73 -3.76 -8.14
CA SER A 134 13.21 -5.02 -8.71
C SER A 134 12.10 -6.05 -8.51
N PHE A 135 11.15 -6.04 -9.45
CA PHE A 135 9.85 -6.68 -9.30
C PHE A 135 9.83 -8.12 -9.84
N VAL A 136 9.38 -9.05 -9.01
CA VAL A 136 9.15 -10.45 -9.36
C VAL A 136 7.67 -10.78 -9.18
N GLN A 137 7.03 -11.28 -10.24
CA GLN A 137 5.64 -11.72 -10.20
C GLN A 137 5.57 -13.23 -10.29
N ILE A 138 4.84 -13.86 -9.37
CA ILE A 138 4.71 -15.32 -9.26
C ILE A 138 3.24 -15.70 -9.24
N LYS A 139 2.84 -16.58 -10.16
CA LYS A 139 1.45 -17.07 -10.27
C LYS A 139 1.24 -18.37 -9.49
N LYS A 140 1.26 -18.30 -8.16
CA LYS A 140 1.11 -19.46 -7.24
C LYS A 140 0.39 -19.07 -5.95
N GLY A 141 0.04 -20.06 -5.13
CA GLY A 141 -0.44 -19.81 -3.76
C GLY A 141 0.65 -19.14 -2.91
N MET A 142 0.24 -18.37 -1.90
CA MET A 142 1.15 -17.48 -1.15
C MET A 142 2.39 -18.18 -0.58
N SER A 143 2.23 -19.28 0.15
CA SER A 143 3.36 -19.99 0.79
C SER A 143 4.35 -20.56 -0.23
N GLU A 144 3.86 -21.20 -1.30
CA GLU A 144 4.70 -21.72 -2.39
C GLU A 144 5.36 -20.60 -3.18
N GLY A 145 4.63 -19.52 -3.48
CA GLY A 145 5.17 -18.37 -4.19
C GLY A 145 6.29 -17.67 -3.43
N PHE A 146 6.18 -17.55 -2.09
CA PHE A 146 7.28 -17.02 -1.29
C PHE A 146 8.47 -17.98 -1.24
N ARG A 147 8.24 -19.30 -1.30
CA ARG A 147 9.33 -20.27 -1.35
C ARG A 147 10.14 -20.09 -2.62
N ASP A 148 9.46 -20.09 -3.77
CA ASP A 148 10.07 -19.82 -5.07
C ASP A 148 10.80 -18.47 -5.08
N TYR A 149 10.18 -17.42 -4.53
CA TYR A 149 10.78 -16.09 -4.48
C TYR A 149 12.08 -16.07 -3.69
N LEU A 150 12.11 -16.70 -2.51
CA LEU A 150 13.30 -16.74 -1.67
C LEU A 150 14.39 -17.64 -2.25
N ASP A 151 14.03 -18.68 -3.01
CA ASP A 151 14.99 -19.46 -3.79
C ASP A 151 15.65 -18.61 -4.91
N MET A 152 14.88 -17.69 -5.52
CA MET A 152 15.40 -16.72 -6.51
C MET A 152 16.19 -15.56 -5.87
N LYS A 153 15.87 -15.22 -4.61
CA LYS A 153 16.39 -14.06 -3.86
C LYS A 153 16.87 -14.48 -2.46
N PRO A 154 17.91 -15.34 -2.37
CA PRO A 154 18.37 -15.88 -1.10
C PRO A 154 18.93 -14.84 -0.13
N GLU A 155 19.25 -13.63 -0.62
CA GLU A 155 19.64 -12.49 0.21
C GLU A 155 18.50 -11.89 1.03
N VAL A 156 17.24 -12.07 0.60
CA VAL A 156 16.07 -11.49 1.27
C VAL A 156 15.81 -12.20 2.60
N LYS A 157 15.74 -11.41 3.67
CA LYS A 157 15.51 -11.88 5.05
C LYS A 157 14.25 -11.30 5.68
N ALA A 158 13.77 -10.17 5.17
CA ALA A 158 12.58 -9.51 5.66
C ALA A 158 11.68 -9.07 4.49
N ILE A 159 10.38 -9.29 4.63
CA ILE A 159 9.37 -8.91 3.65
C ILE A 159 8.35 -8.01 4.32
N VAL A 160 8.16 -6.83 3.74
CA VAL A 160 7.14 -5.87 4.18
C VAL A 160 5.79 -6.24 3.58
N VAL A 161 4.76 -6.33 4.43
CA VAL A 161 3.42 -6.77 4.07
C VAL A 161 2.39 -5.72 4.46
N GLY A 162 1.57 -5.31 3.48
CA GLY A 162 0.52 -4.31 3.67
C GLY A 162 -0.78 -4.89 4.23
N ILE A 163 -0.70 -5.61 5.35
CA ILE A 163 -1.88 -6.15 6.06
C ILE A 163 -2.28 -5.25 7.23
N ARG A 164 -3.59 -5.07 7.43
CA ARG A 164 -4.18 -4.33 8.56
C ARG A 164 -4.85 -5.30 9.54
N ARG A 165 -5.08 -4.82 10.77
CA ARG A 165 -5.68 -5.56 11.89
C ARG A 165 -7.04 -6.16 11.51
N ILE A 166 -7.81 -5.43 10.72
CA ILE A 166 -9.16 -5.76 10.27
C ILE A 166 -9.20 -6.71 9.05
N ASP A 167 -8.06 -6.91 8.39
CA ASP A 167 -8.00 -7.80 7.24
C ASP A 167 -8.09 -9.27 7.69
N PRO A 168 -8.56 -10.19 6.82
CA PRO A 168 -8.50 -11.61 7.11
C PRO A 168 -7.09 -12.03 7.55
N PHE A 169 -7.01 -12.74 8.68
CA PHE A 169 -5.76 -13.20 9.31
C PHE A 169 -4.88 -12.09 9.94
N GLY A 170 -5.37 -10.85 10.05
CA GLY A 170 -4.64 -9.72 10.63
C GLY A 170 -4.71 -9.57 12.16
N GLY A 171 -5.65 -10.26 12.82
CA GLY A 171 -6.02 -10.03 14.23
C GLY A 171 -4.86 -10.09 15.21
N ASP A 172 -4.09 -11.19 15.21
CA ASP A 172 -3.05 -11.48 16.22
C ASP A 172 -1.61 -11.19 15.73
N LEU A 173 -1.45 -10.37 14.69
CA LEU A 173 -0.13 -10.06 14.14
C LEU A 173 0.63 -9.02 14.96
N SER A 174 1.96 -9.12 14.94
CA SER A 174 2.86 -8.09 15.47
C SER A 174 3.46 -7.24 14.35
N PRO A 175 3.89 -5.99 14.60
CA PRO A 175 4.57 -5.16 13.62
C PRO A 175 5.82 -5.81 13.01
N LEU A 176 6.55 -6.60 13.82
CA LEU A 176 7.65 -7.45 13.38
C LEU A 176 7.37 -8.87 13.87
N GLN A 177 7.27 -9.83 12.95
CA GLN A 177 6.94 -11.20 13.28
C GLN A 177 7.58 -12.17 12.30
N LYS A 178 8.34 -13.15 12.79
CA LYS A 178 8.79 -14.27 11.95
C LYS A 178 7.58 -15.02 11.37
N THR A 179 7.75 -15.57 10.18
CA THR A 179 6.78 -16.53 9.63
C THR A 179 6.67 -17.76 10.53
N ASP A 180 5.55 -18.46 10.44
CA ASP A 180 5.20 -19.62 11.25
C ASP A 180 4.90 -20.85 10.39
N HIS A 181 4.73 -22.00 11.06
CA HIS A 181 4.23 -23.29 10.56
C HIS A 181 4.12 -23.47 9.03
N GLY A 182 5.17 -24.00 8.40
CA GLY A 182 5.15 -24.42 7.00
C GLY A 182 5.34 -23.30 5.97
N TRP A 183 5.42 -22.04 6.40
CA TRP A 183 5.87 -20.93 5.55
C TRP A 183 7.40 -20.92 5.43
N PRO A 184 7.95 -20.40 4.33
CA PRO A 184 9.38 -20.09 4.23
C PRO A 184 9.84 -19.15 5.35
N ASP A 185 11.09 -19.27 5.79
CA ASP A 185 11.63 -18.49 6.92
C ASP A 185 12.01 -17.06 6.51
N PHE A 186 11.25 -16.07 6.95
CA PHE A 186 11.58 -14.65 6.81
C PHE A 186 10.88 -13.82 7.89
N MET A 187 11.37 -12.59 8.12
CA MET A 187 10.70 -11.63 8.99
C MET A 187 9.58 -10.93 8.24
N ARG A 188 8.34 -11.02 8.72
CA ARG A 188 7.24 -10.15 8.27
C ARG A 188 7.36 -8.81 8.96
N ILE A 189 7.36 -7.75 8.16
CA ILE A 189 7.25 -6.38 8.65
C ILE A 189 5.83 -5.91 8.28
N ASN A 190 4.99 -5.64 9.27
CA ASN A 190 3.58 -5.27 9.11
C ASN A 190 3.38 -3.81 9.57
N PRO A 191 3.84 -2.81 8.79
CA PRO A 191 4.03 -1.44 9.28
C PRO A 191 2.73 -0.62 9.26
N VAL A 192 1.70 -1.09 8.54
CA VAL A 192 0.39 -0.44 8.42
C VAL A 192 -0.69 -1.17 9.23
N LEU A 193 -0.29 -2.02 10.17
CA LEU A 193 -1.19 -2.95 10.84
C LEU A 193 -2.34 -2.26 11.58
N GLU A 194 -2.10 -1.09 12.19
CA GLU A 194 -3.12 -0.33 12.92
C GLU A 194 -3.87 0.72 12.08
N TRP A 195 -3.59 0.80 10.78
CA TRP A 195 -4.23 1.80 9.92
C TRP A 195 -5.69 1.45 9.65
N THR A 196 -6.55 2.47 9.71
CA THR A 196 -7.94 2.41 9.26
C THR A 196 -8.05 2.78 7.78
N TYR A 197 -9.16 2.39 7.16
CA TYR A 197 -9.52 2.71 5.79
C TYR A 197 -9.48 4.21 5.50
N THR A 198 -10.03 5.01 6.42
CA THR A 198 -10.06 6.47 6.27
C THR A 198 -8.67 7.10 6.39
N GLU A 199 -7.78 6.56 7.22
CA GLU A 199 -6.38 7.02 7.33
C GLU A 199 -5.58 6.70 6.06
N ILE A 200 -5.79 5.52 5.46
CA ILE A 200 -5.17 5.14 4.17
C ILE A 200 -5.52 6.18 3.09
N TRP A 201 -6.82 6.50 2.95
CA TRP A 201 -7.25 7.50 1.97
C TRP A 201 -6.81 8.91 2.31
N CYS A 202 -6.85 9.28 3.59
CA CYS A 202 -6.34 10.56 4.07
C CYS A 202 -4.88 10.78 3.66
N PHE A 203 -4.03 9.78 3.87
CA PHE A 203 -2.64 9.83 3.46
C PHE A 203 -2.50 9.94 1.93
N LEU A 204 -3.12 9.03 1.17
CA LEU A 204 -2.99 9.02 -0.29
C LEU A 204 -3.48 10.32 -0.94
N LYS A 205 -4.62 10.86 -0.48
CA LYS A 205 -5.22 12.06 -1.05
C LYS A 205 -4.43 13.33 -0.70
N ILE A 206 -4.02 13.50 0.56
CA ILE A 206 -3.29 14.70 0.98
C ILE A 206 -1.85 14.70 0.45
N CYS A 207 -1.19 13.54 0.42
CA CYS A 207 0.13 13.37 -0.18
C CYS A 207 0.08 13.35 -1.72
N LYS A 208 -1.11 13.41 -2.32
CA LYS A 208 -1.34 13.41 -3.78
C LYS A 208 -0.65 12.24 -4.49
N ILE A 209 -0.66 11.08 -3.83
CA ILE A 209 -0.02 9.87 -4.36
C ILE A 209 -0.95 9.27 -5.42
N PRO A 210 -0.51 9.07 -6.67
CA PRO A 210 -1.32 8.41 -7.69
C PRO A 210 -1.68 6.98 -7.27
N TYR A 211 -2.93 6.57 -7.46
CA TYR A 211 -3.43 5.23 -7.14
C TYR A 211 -4.20 4.63 -8.32
N CYS A 212 -4.53 3.34 -8.23
CA CYS A 212 -5.31 2.64 -9.25
C CYS A 212 -6.69 3.29 -9.44
N LYS A 213 -7.02 3.72 -10.67
CA LYS A 213 -8.28 4.43 -10.98
C LYS A 213 -9.56 3.65 -10.66
N LEU A 214 -9.49 2.33 -10.48
CA LEU A 214 -10.66 1.55 -10.03
C LEU A 214 -11.21 2.07 -8.71
N TYR A 215 -10.36 2.61 -7.84
CA TYR A 215 -10.82 3.25 -6.62
C TYR A 215 -11.71 4.47 -6.90
N ASP A 216 -11.44 5.25 -7.95
CA ASP A 216 -12.33 6.36 -8.35
C ASP A 216 -13.68 5.87 -8.90
N GLU A 217 -13.72 4.64 -9.41
CA GLU A 217 -14.91 4.01 -9.97
C GLU A 217 -15.78 3.29 -8.92
N GLY A 218 -15.43 3.39 -7.63
CA GLY A 218 -16.21 2.85 -6.50
C GLY A 218 -15.79 1.47 -6.01
N TYR A 219 -14.67 0.92 -6.49
CA TYR A 219 -14.06 -0.26 -5.89
C TYR A 219 -13.37 0.12 -4.57
N THR A 220 -13.48 -0.69 -3.51
CA THR A 220 -12.96 -0.34 -2.17
C THR A 220 -11.97 -1.38 -1.65
N SER A 221 -12.13 -2.64 -2.06
CA SER A 221 -11.17 -3.72 -1.94
C SER A 221 -11.01 -4.41 -3.30
N ILE A 222 -9.80 -4.43 -3.85
CA ILE A 222 -9.54 -5.01 -5.19
C ILE A 222 -8.91 -6.39 -5.03
N GLY A 223 -9.53 -7.40 -5.62
CA GLY A 223 -8.95 -8.73 -5.82
C GLY A 223 -8.94 -9.11 -7.29
N GLY A 224 -9.13 -10.40 -7.56
CA GLY A 224 -9.33 -10.89 -8.91
C GLY A 224 -10.62 -10.37 -9.55
N ILE A 225 -10.62 -10.37 -10.88
CA ILE A 225 -11.75 -9.93 -11.71
C ILE A 225 -13.03 -10.64 -11.26
N ASP A 226 -12.96 -11.96 -11.03
CA ASP A 226 -14.12 -12.80 -10.73
C ASP A 226 -14.74 -12.62 -9.34
N ASN A 227 -14.04 -11.99 -8.40
CA ASN A 227 -14.45 -11.92 -7.00
C ASN A 227 -14.57 -10.48 -6.48
N THR A 228 -14.58 -9.50 -7.39
CA THR A 228 -14.55 -8.08 -7.08
C THR A 228 -15.64 -7.32 -7.84
N ILE A 229 -16.44 -6.55 -7.10
CA ILE A 229 -17.48 -5.64 -7.61
C ILE A 229 -17.28 -4.23 -7.03
N LYS A 230 -17.96 -3.23 -7.59
CA LYS A 230 -18.04 -1.89 -6.97
C LYS A 230 -18.78 -1.97 -5.64
N ASN A 231 -18.40 -1.14 -4.67
CA ASN A 231 -19.03 -1.17 -3.35
C ASN A 231 -20.49 -0.65 -3.44
N PRO A 232 -21.50 -1.45 -3.06
CA PRO A 232 -22.90 -1.05 -3.19
C PRO A 232 -23.26 0.19 -2.37
N LEU A 233 -22.55 0.48 -1.27
CA LEU A 233 -22.79 1.67 -0.45
C LEU A 233 -22.34 2.98 -1.13
N LEU A 234 -21.56 2.89 -2.21
CA LEU A 234 -21.11 4.04 -2.98
C LEU A 234 -22.00 4.31 -4.20
N ARG A 235 -23.05 3.53 -4.44
CA ARG A 235 -23.96 3.74 -5.59
C ARG A 235 -24.72 5.05 -5.44
N VAL A 236 -24.80 5.83 -6.51
CA VAL A 236 -25.56 7.10 -6.53
C VAL A 236 -27.04 6.78 -6.78
N GLU A 237 -27.94 7.22 -5.90
CA GLU A 237 -29.38 6.91 -5.98
C GLU A 237 -30.03 7.27 -7.32
N SER A 238 -29.56 8.35 -7.97
CA SER A 238 -30.10 8.85 -9.24
C SER A 238 -29.56 8.14 -10.49
N SER A 239 -28.67 7.15 -10.35
CA SER A 239 -28.03 6.51 -11.50
C SER A 239 -27.58 5.09 -11.17
N GLU A 240 -28.06 4.12 -11.94
CA GLU A 240 -27.75 2.71 -11.69
C GLU A 240 -26.26 2.37 -11.84
N ASP A 241 -25.56 3.04 -12.75
CA ASP A 241 -24.17 2.73 -13.12
C ASP A 241 -23.11 3.65 -12.48
N ARG A 242 -23.54 4.67 -11.71
CA ARG A 242 -22.62 5.64 -11.12
C ARG A 242 -22.35 5.33 -9.66
N PHE A 243 -21.07 5.35 -9.32
CA PHE A 243 -20.59 5.13 -7.97
C PHE A 243 -19.71 6.31 -7.57
N LEU A 244 -19.76 6.64 -6.29
CA LEU A 244 -18.83 7.54 -5.64
C LEU A 244 -17.46 6.85 -5.52
N PRO A 245 -16.38 7.64 -5.48
CA PRO A 245 -15.03 7.11 -5.34
C PRO A 245 -14.82 6.48 -3.96
N ALA A 246 -13.85 5.57 -3.87
CA ALA A 246 -13.56 4.73 -2.71
C ALA A 246 -13.36 5.52 -1.41
N TYR A 247 -12.72 6.69 -1.50
CA TYR A 247 -12.45 7.58 -0.36
C TYR A 247 -13.71 8.25 0.22
N ARG A 248 -14.90 7.99 -0.35
CA ARG A 248 -16.21 8.37 0.22
C ARG A 248 -16.81 7.31 1.14
N LEU A 249 -16.21 6.12 1.24
CA LEU A 249 -16.55 5.13 2.26
C LEU A 249 -15.82 5.49 3.58
N HIS A 250 -16.50 5.37 4.71
CA HIS A 250 -15.92 5.73 6.01
C HIS A 250 -15.82 4.56 7.00
N GLU A 251 -16.54 3.48 6.72
CA GLU A 251 -16.65 2.30 7.58
C GLU A 251 -15.70 1.19 7.13
N ASP A 252 -14.73 0.87 7.99
CA ASP A 252 -13.75 -0.21 7.79
C ASP A 252 -14.39 -1.57 7.51
N ASP A 253 -15.44 -1.92 8.25
CA ASP A 253 -16.13 -3.22 8.13
C ASP A 253 -16.94 -3.35 6.82
N LYS A 254 -17.15 -2.25 6.09
CA LYS A 254 -17.86 -2.22 4.82
C LYS A 254 -16.95 -2.23 3.60
N GLU A 255 -15.64 -2.11 3.79
CA GLU A 255 -14.66 -2.09 2.70
C GLU A 255 -14.79 -3.34 1.80
N ARG A 256 -14.95 -4.50 2.43
CA ARG A 256 -14.98 -5.79 1.72
C ARG A 256 -16.36 -6.18 1.20
N LEU A 257 -17.39 -5.31 1.28
CA LEU A 257 -18.65 -5.51 0.56
C LEU A 257 -18.45 -5.53 -0.97
N SER A 258 -17.30 -5.03 -1.43
CA SER A 258 -16.83 -5.14 -2.81
C SER A 258 -16.29 -6.54 -3.17
N ARG A 259 -16.25 -7.50 -2.24
CA ARG A 259 -15.73 -8.86 -2.48
C ARG A 259 -16.86 -9.89 -2.44
N VAL A 260 -17.01 -10.66 -3.52
CA VAL A 260 -18.09 -11.66 -3.68
C VAL A 260 -17.52 -13.04 -3.98
N GLU A 261 -18.26 -14.08 -3.61
CA GLU A 261 -17.93 -15.45 -4.03
C GLU A 261 -18.14 -15.62 -5.54
N LYS A 262 -17.29 -16.42 -6.19
CA LYS A 262 -17.35 -16.67 -7.65
C LYS A 262 -18.75 -17.09 -8.12
N SER A 263 -19.48 -17.88 -7.35
CA SER A 263 -20.83 -18.35 -7.68
C SER A 263 -21.93 -17.29 -7.62
N SER A 264 -21.67 -16.15 -6.96
CA SER A 264 -22.66 -15.10 -6.76
C SER A 264 -22.63 -14.04 -7.86
N ARG A 265 -21.55 -13.97 -8.65
CA ARG A 265 -21.40 -13.01 -9.74
C ARG A 265 -22.27 -13.31 -10.95
N GLU A 266 -22.62 -14.58 -11.19
CA GLU A 266 -23.52 -14.97 -12.28
C GLU A 266 -24.98 -14.56 -12.04
N LYS A 267 -25.30 -14.01 -10.86
CA LYS A 267 -26.66 -13.63 -10.44
C LYS A 267 -26.86 -12.12 -10.26
N LEU A 268 -25.82 -11.31 -10.46
CA LEU A 268 -25.84 -9.84 -10.41
C LEU A 268 -25.77 -9.27 -11.83
#